data_AF-A0A1E1JVG3-F1
#
_entry.id   AF-A0A1E1JVG3-F1
#
_cell.length_a   1.000
_cell.length_b   1.000
_cell.length_c   1.000
_cell.angle_alpha   90.00
_cell.angle_beta   90.00
_cell.angle_gamma   90.00
#
_symmetry.space_group_name_H-M   'P 1'
#
loop_
_entity.id
_entity.type
_entity.pdbx_description
1 polymer ?
#
loop_
_entity_poly.entity_id
_entity_poly.type
_entity_poly.pdbx_seq_one_letter_code
_entity_poly.pdbx_strand_id
1 'polypeptide(L)'
;MARGTTRPYCASPSNSMPRSVFNFPPPSLPDGYDESQEYPASISRKLVSLRPPQSLTIEQHLANKDPYRVSPQDTIPIPWPFIKDETISPELSQLELAIQKPCHGICSRHSISIDSVTIEALHRKDQWPRIVSPTLMISTSEQKTSSWKAAAIEFHDLVSKDSWFLLSNGNTLSVELRNPSKIGASDHQRSARR
;
A
#
# COMPACT_ATOMS: atom_id res chain seq x y z
N MET A 1 28.60 53.42 26.11
CA MET A 1 29.48 53.58 24.93
C MET A 1 28.88 52.79 23.78
N ALA A 2 28.46 53.48 22.73
CA ALA A 2 27.82 52.91 21.55
C ALA A 2 28.83 52.70 20.43
N ARG A 3 28.77 51.54 19.75
CA ARG A 3 29.26 51.25 18.39
C ARG A 3 28.36 50.11 17.89
N GLY A 4 27.58 50.17 16.80
CA GLY A 4 27.59 51.05 15.64
C GLY A 4 28.07 50.27 14.41
N THR A 5 27.11 49.85 13.55
CA THR A 5 27.22 49.67 12.07
C THR A 5 28.19 48.59 11.54
N THR A 6 27.94 47.76 10.53
CA THR A 6 27.26 47.94 9.22
C THR A 6 27.01 46.55 8.60
N ARG A 7 25.87 46.36 7.91
CA ARG A 7 25.61 45.22 6.99
C ARG A 7 26.30 45.45 5.63
N PRO A 8 26.68 44.39 4.90
CA PRO A 8 26.64 44.42 3.45
C PRO A 8 25.51 43.56 2.87
N TYR A 9 24.83 44.18 1.91
CA TYR A 9 23.80 43.66 1.01
C TYR A 9 24.45 43.02 -0.24
N CYS A 10 23.60 42.36 -1.04
CA CYS A 10 23.79 41.85 -2.42
C CYS A 10 24.32 40.41 -2.53
N ALA A 11 23.80 39.52 -3.36
CA ALA A 11 22.93 39.68 -4.52
C ALA A 11 22.00 38.46 -4.72
N SER A 12 20.75 38.70 -5.11
CA SER A 12 19.83 37.67 -5.60
C SER A 12 20.00 37.55 -7.13
N PRO A 13 20.20 36.35 -7.69
CA PRO A 13 20.21 36.17 -9.14
C PRO A 13 18.80 36.30 -9.71
N SER A 14 18.67 37.21 -10.68
CA SER A 14 17.50 37.44 -11.52
C SER A 14 17.21 36.23 -12.41
N ASN A 15 16.14 35.50 -12.13
CA ASN A 15 15.62 34.47 -13.01
C ASN A 15 14.75 35.13 -14.10
N SER A 16 15.38 35.48 -15.22
CA SER A 16 14.69 35.84 -16.46
C SER A 16 14.26 34.57 -17.19
N MET A 17 13.01 34.16 -17.02
CA MET A 17 12.36 33.15 -17.85
C MET A 17 11.80 33.80 -19.12
N PRO A 18 12.14 33.32 -20.34
CA PRO A 18 11.43 33.73 -21.53
C PRO A 18 10.05 33.04 -21.58
N ARG A 19 8.97 33.84 -21.47
CA ARG A 19 7.62 33.40 -21.81
C ARG A 19 7.53 33.20 -23.33
N SER A 20 7.64 31.95 -23.78
CA SER A 20 7.20 31.57 -25.11
C SER A 20 5.67 31.60 -25.14
N VAL A 21 5.12 32.65 -25.74
CA VAL A 21 3.69 32.78 -26.02
C VAL A 21 3.41 32.00 -27.30
N PHE A 22 3.00 30.74 -27.15
CA PHE A 22 2.38 30.00 -28.25
C PHE A 22 0.95 30.54 -28.43
N ASN A 23 0.82 31.57 -29.27
CA ASN A 23 -0.47 31.97 -29.83
C ASN A 23 -0.87 30.94 -30.89
N PHE A 24 -1.66 29.94 -30.49
CA PHE A 24 -2.45 29.17 -31.45
C PHE A 24 -3.80 29.86 -31.63
N PRO A 25 -4.22 30.20 -32.87
CA PRO A 25 -5.59 30.61 -33.11
C PRO A 25 -6.54 29.42 -32.85
N PRO A 26 -7.73 29.65 -32.27
CA PRO A 26 -8.71 28.58 -32.14
C PRO A 26 -9.16 28.11 -33.53
N PRO A 27 -9.38 26.80 -33.73
CA PRO A 27 -9.90 26.29 -34.99
C PRO A 27 -11.34 26.78 -35.19
N SER A 28 -11.60 27.32 -36.37
CA SER A 28 -12.93 27.71 -36.82
C SER A 28 -13.88 26.51 -36.77
N LEU A 29 -15.01 26.66 -36.08
CA LEU A 29 -16.08 25.67 -36.08
C LEU A 29 -16.72 25.62 -37.48
N PRO A 30 -17.01 24.44 -38.03
CA PRO A 30 -17.76 24.33 -39.29
C PRO A 30 -19.22 24.78 -39.09
N ASP A 31 -19.70 25.59 -40.02
CA ASP A 31 -21.09 26.07 -40.06
C ASP A 31 -22.07 24.89 -40.11
N GLY A 32 -23.03 24.88 -39.17
CA GLY A 32 -24.14 23.91 -39.17
C GLY A 32 -24.45 23.21 -37.83
N TYR A 33 -24.13 23.80 -36.68
CA TYR A 33 -24.55 23.26 -35.38
C TYR A 33 -25.96 23.76 -35.03
N ASP A 34 -26.95 22.91 -35.22
CA ASP A 34 -28.34 23.11 -34.81
C ASP A 34 -28.49 22.69 -33.33
N GLU A 35 -28.67 23.66 -32.44
CA GLU A 35 -28.73 23.52 -30.99
C GLU A 35 -30.12 23.08 -30.51
N SER A 36 -30.66 21.98 -31.03
CA SER A 36 -32.01 21.50 -30.66
C SER A 36 -32.23 20.00 -30.90
N GLN A 37 -31.34 19.13 -30.41
CA GLN A 37 -31.66 17.70 -30.24
C GLN A 37 -31.44 17.23 -28.80
N GLU A 38 -32.54 17.18 -28.06
CA GLU A 38 -32.73 16.43 -26.82
C GLU A 38 -32.41 14.93 -27.05
N TYR A 39 -31.32 14.44 -26.46
CA TYR A 39 -31.06 13.00 -26.34
C TYR A 39 -31.71 12.47 -25.06
N PRO A 40 -32.58 11.44 -25.12
CA PRO A 40 -33.14 10.86 -23.92
C PRO A 40 -32.19 9.82 -23.31
N ALA A 41 -32.06 9.96 -21.99
CA ALA A 41 -31.94 8.90 -21.00
C ALA A 41 -30.70 7.96 -20.99
N SER A 42 -30.16 7.86 -19.77
CA SER A 42 -29.66 6.62 -19.18
C SER A 42 -28.29 6.12 -19.64
N ILE A 43 -27.36 6.15 -18.68
CA ILE A 43 -26.55 5.05 -18.17
C ILE A 43 -25.29 5.72 -17.59
N SER A 44 -25.37 6.15 -16.33
CA SER A 44 -24.17 6.38 -15.52
C SER A 44 -23.52 5.01 -15.26
N ARG A 45 -22.76 4.50 -16.23
CA ARG A 45 -21.74 3.49 -15.95
C ARG A 45 -20.77 4.15 -14.98
N LYS A 46 -20.81 3.74 -13.72
CA LYS A 46 -19.68 3.89 -12.80
C LYS A 46 -18.46 3.36 -13.55
N LEU A 47 -17.62 4.27 -14.03
CA LEU A 47 -16.24 3.98 -14.41
C LEU A 47 -15.52 3.62 -13.10
N VAL A 48 -15.73 2.39 -12.65
CA VAL A 48 -14.75 1.73 -11.80
C VAL A 48 -13.50 1.71 -12.65
N SER A 49 -12.47 2.44 -12.20
CA SER A 49 -11.13 2.39 -12.76
C SER A 49 -10.63 0.95 -12.61
N LEU A 50 -10.96 0.10 -13.58
CA LEU A 50 -10.41 -1.23 -13.70
C LEU A 50 -8.99 -1.03 -14.20
N ARG A 51 -8.04 -0.91 -13.26
CA ARG A 51 -6.66 -1.28 -13.58
C ARG A 51 -6.72 -2.67 -14.22
N PRO A 52 -6.05 -2.91 -15.36
CA PRO A 52 -6.00 -4.25 -15.93
C PRO A 52 -5.51 -5.23 -14.86
N PRO A 53 -6.11 -6.44 -14.76
CA PRO A 53 -5.63 -7.43 -13.81
C PRO A 53 -4.15 -7.66 -14.11
N GLN A 54 -3.28 -7.31 -13.16
CA GLN A 54 -1.88 -7.70 -13.27
C GLN A 54 -1.87 -9.21 -13.44
N SER A 55 -1.11 -9.70 -14.42
CA SER A 55 -0.95 -11.14 -14.64
C SER A 55 -0.52 -11.79 -13.32
N LEU A 56 -1.44 -12.53 -12.69
CA LEU A 56 -1.19 -13.24 -11.44
C LEU A 56 -0.10 -14.27 -11.68
N THR A 57 1.01 -14.17 -10.94
CA THR A 57 2.02 -15.24 -10.98
C THR A 57 1.49 -16.49 -10.29
N ILE A 58 2.06 -17.66 -10.58
CA ILE A 58 1.64 -18.93 -9.96
C ILE A 58 1.74 -18.83 -8.43
N GLU A 59 2.78 -18.17 -7.93
CA GLU A 59 3.01 -17.95 -6.50
C GLU A 59 1.92 -17.06 -5.88
N GLN A 60 1.49 -16.01 -6.58
CA GLN A 60 0.37 -15.16 -6.12
C GLN A 60 -0.94 -15.94 -6.11
N HIS A 61 -1.20 -16.74 -7.15
CA HIS A 61 -2.39 -17.58 -7.21
C HIS A 61 -2.43 -18.61 -6.08
N LEU A 62 -1.30 -19.24 -5.77
CA LEU A 62 -1.19 -20.18 -4.65
C LEU A 62 -1.34 -19.48 -3.30
N ALA A 63 -0.72 -18.31 -3.13
CA ALA A 63 -0.82 -17.54 -1.89
C ALA A 63 -2.25 -17.08 -1.62
N ASN A 64 -3.01 -16.68 -2.64
CA ASN A 64 -4.41 -16.26 -2.49
C ASN A 64 -5.35 -17.44 -2.21
N LYS A 65 -4.93 -18.69 -2.47
CA LYS A 65 -5.69 -19.90 -2.16
C LYS A 65 -5.42 -20.44 -0.76
N ASP A 66 -4.41 -19.93 -0.04
CA ASP A 66 -4.09 -20.38 1.31
C ASP A 66 -5.14 -19.83 2.29
N PRO A 67 -5.98 -20.68 2.90
CA PRO A 67 -7.02 -20.21 3.82
C PRO A 67 -6.45 -19.60 5.10
N TYR A 68 -5.17 -19.84 5.40
CA TYR A 68 -4.46 -19.33 6.58
C TYR A 68 -3.61 -18.10 6.28
N ARG A 69 -3.81 -17.46 5.12
CA ARG A 69 -3.25 -16.15 4.77
C ARG A 69 -4.34 -15.28 4.20
N VAL A 70 -4.54 -14.11 4.80
CA VAL A 70 -5.60 -13.18 4.39
C VAL A 70 -5.03 -11.78 4.21
N SER A 71 -5.39 -11.17 3.08
CA SER A 71 -5.12 -9.77 2.77
C SER A 71 -6.45 -9.02 2.54
N PRO A 72 -6.52 -7.72 2.87
CA PRO A 72 -7.71 -6.89 2.64
C PRO A 72 -8.20 -6.90 1.19
N GLN A 73 -7.29 -7.01 0.22
CA GLN A 73 -7.59 -6.88 -1.22
C GLN A 73 -7.64 -8.23 -1.96
N ASP A 74 -7.75 -9.35 -1.22
CA ASP A 74 -7.72 -10.73 -1.77
C ASP A 74 -6.47 -11.05 -2.57
N THR A 75 -5.46 -10.19 -2.46
CA THR A 75 -4.17 -10.31 -3.11
C THR A 75 -3.13 -10.19 -2.03
N ILE A 76 -2.41 -11.29 -1.79
CA ILE A 76 -1.27 -11.29 -0.88
C ILE A 76 -0.19 -10.37 -1.47
N PRO A 77 0.29 -9.37 -0.70
CA PRO A 77 1.18 -8.33 -1.22
C PRO A 77 2.50 -8.91 -1.71
N ILE A 78 3.08 -9.86 -0.96
CA ILE A 78 4.29 -10.57 -1.35
C ILE A 78 4.08 -12.09 -1.15
N PRO A 79 3.97 -12.88 -2.23
CA PRO A 79 3.87 -14.32 -2.11
C PRO A 79 5.22 -14.94 -1.71
N TRP A 80 5.17 -16.16 -1.17
CA TRP A 80 6.38 -16.95 -0.97
C TRP A 80 6.96 -17.37 -2.33
N PRO A 81 8.29 -17.46 -2.51
CA PRO A 81 9.33 -17.10 -1.55
C PRO A 81 9.68 -15.60 -1.54
N PHE A 82 9.86 -15.06 -0.33
CA PHE A 82 10.32 -13.70 -0.11
C PHE A 82 11.54 -13.66 0.80
N ILE A 83 12.23 -12.53 0.79
CA ILE A 83 13.35 -12.22 1.67
C ILE A 83 12.92 -11.05 2.54
N LYS A 84 13.16 -11.18 3.85
CA LYS A 84 13.06 -10.08 4.80
C LYS A 84 14.33 -9.25 4.72
N ASP A 85 14.18 -7.94 4.56
CA ASP A 85 15.28 -7.01 4.77
C ASP A 85 15.48 -6.85 6.28
N GLU A 86 16.69 -7.13 6.76
CA GLU A 86 17.04 -6.99 8.18
C GLU A 86 17.16 -5.52 8.59
N THR A 87 17.29 -4.61 7.61
CA THR A 87 17.44 -3.18 7.85
C THR A 87 16.06 -2.54 7.96
N ILE A 88 15.45 -2.62 9.13
CA ILE A 88 14.21 -1.89 9.43
C ILE A 88 14.56 -0.41 9.61
N SER A 89 13.91 0.48 8.85
CA SER A 89 14.12 1.91 9.02
C SER A 89 13.61 2.37 10.40
N PRO A 90 14.22 3.40 11.03
CA PRO A 90 13.73 3.94 12.30
C PRO A 90 12.26 4.37 12.26
N GLU A 91 11.77 4.76 11.07
CA GLU A 91 10.37 5.08 10.80
C GLU A 91 9.47 3.84 11.00
N LEU A 92 9.81 2.70 10.38
CA LEU A 92 9.03 1.48 10.53
C LEU A 92 9.02 0.95 11.97
N SER A 93 10.11 1.10 12.72
CA SER A 93 10.16 0.71 14.13
C SER A 93 9.21 1.56 15.00
N GLN A 94 9.10 2.86 14.74
CA GLN A 94 8.15 3.74 15.44
C GLN A 94 6.70 3.39 15.09
N LEU A 95 6.43 3.11 13.80
CA LEU A 95 5.12 2.66 13.34
C LEU A 95 4.71 1.34 13.99
N GLU A 96 5.64 0.39 14.13
CA GLU A 96 5.36 -0.91 14.76
C GLU A 96 4.90 -0.74 16.21
N LEU A 97 5.58 0.10 16.99
CA LEU A 97 5.17 0.39 18.37
C LEU A 97 3.80 1.08 18.44
N ALA A 98 3.53 2.01 17.53
CA ALA A 98 2.26 2.74 17.49
C ALA A 98 1.08 1.85 17.08
N ILE A 99 1.30 0.90 16.17
CA ILE A 99 0.23 0.09 15.58
C ILE A 99 -0.19 -1.10 16.43
N GLN A 100 0.67 -1.57 17.35
CA GLN A 100 0.39 -2.73 18.20
C GLN A 100 -0.95 -2.60 18.95
N LYS A 101 -1.17 -1.50 19.69
CA LYS A 101 -2.38 -1.31 20.49
C LYS A 101 -3.66 -1.25 19.63
N PRO A 102 -3.72 -0.46 18.55
CA PRO A 102 -4.83 -0.52 17.58
C PRO A 102 -5.08 -1.92 17.04
N CYS A 103 -4.01 -2.66 16.70
CA CYS A 103 -4.13 -4.01 16.17
C CYS A 103 -4.77 -4.97 17.17
N HIS A 104 -4.34 -4.93 18.44
CA HIS A 104 -4.96 -5.68 19.52
C HIS A 104 -6.46 -5.36 19.68
N GLY A 105 -6.84 -4.08 19.54
CA GLY A 105 -8.23 -3.66 19.57
C GLY A 105 -9.07 -4.27 18.44
N ILE A 106 -8.55 -4.28 17.21
CA ILE A 106 -9.24 -4.88 16.05
C ILE A 106 -9.38 -6.39 16.24
N CYS A 107 -8.31 -7.10 16.57
CA CYS A 107 -8.35 -8.54 16.78
C CYS A 107 -9.33 -8.94 17.89
N SER A 108 -9.38 -8.18 19.00
CA SER A 108 -10.33 -8.45 20.09
C SER A 108 -11.79 -8.35 19.63
N ARG A 109 -12.16 -7.36 18.80
CA ARG A 109 -13.51 -7.24 18.24
C ARG A 109 -13.89 -8.42 17.34
N HIS A 110 -12.91 -8.98 16.65
CA HIS A 110 -13.09 -10.13 15.75
C HIS A 110 -12.86 -11.49 16.41
N SER A 111 -12.64 -11.50 17.74
CA SER A 111 -12.34 -12.71 18.51
C SER A 111 -11.14 -13.49 17.97
N ILE A 112 -10.09 -12.78 17.56
CA ILE A 112 -8.82 -13.34 17.05
C ILE A 112 -7.75 -13.21 18.13
N SER A 113 -7.13 -14.32 18.52
CA SER A 113 -5.95 -14.29 19.38
C SER A 113 -4.72 -13.86 18.59
N ILE A 114 -3.95 -12.91 19.11
CA ILE A 114 -2.71 -12.44 18.49
C ILE A 114 -1.52 -13.16 19.12
N ASP A 115 -0.67 -13.73 18.28
CA ASP A 115 0.64 -14.23 18.69
C ASP A 115 1.71 -13.14 18.51
N SER A 116 1.67 -12.38 17.41
CA SER A 116 2.58 -11.27 17.15
C SER A 116 2.01 -10.24 16.16
N VAL A 117 2.48 -9.00 16.29
CA VAL A 117 2.25 -7.90 15.34
C VAL A 117 3.60 -7.28 15.02
N THR A 118 4.03 -7.36 13.76
CA THR A 118 5.32 -6.84 13.31
C THR A 118 5.17 -6.09 11.98
N ILE A 119 6.08 -5.17 11.70
CA ILE A 119 6.20 -4.57 10.37
C ILE A 119 7.49 -5.11 9.72
N GLU A 120 7.33 -5.78 8.58
CA GLU A 120 8.44 -6.38 7.86
C GLU A 120 8.68 -5.67 6.53
N ALA A 121 9.93 -5.33 6.24
CA ALA A 121 10.37 -4.88 4.93
C ALA A 121 10.62 -6.13 4.07
N LEU A 122 9.72 -6.42 3.14
CA LEU A 122 9.75 -7.66 2.35
C LEU A 122 10.04 -7.37 0.89
N HIS A 123 10.76 -8.27 0.22
CA HIS A 123 10.90 -8.27 -1.24
C HIS A 123 10.87 -9.70 -1.77
N ARG A 124 10.42 -9.86 -3.01
CA ARG A 124 10.44 -11.16 -3.70
C ARG A 124 11.87 -11.65 -3.89
N LYS A 125 12.10 -12.94 -3.66
CA LYS A 125 13.44 -13.57 -3.81
C LYS A 125 13.96 -13.52 -5.25
N ASP A 126 13.06 -13.60 -6.22
CA ASP A 126 13.33 -13.72 -7.65
C ASP A 126 13.26 -12.39 -8.41
N GLN A 127 13.02 -11.27 -7.72
CA GLN A 127 12.78 -9.97 -8.35
C GLN A 127 14.02 -9.07 -8.32
N TRP A 128 14.44 -8.63 -9.52
CA TRP A 128 15.43 -7.57 -9.71
C TRP A 128 14.90 -6.51 -10.68
N PRO A 129 14.97 -5.20 -10.38
CA PRO A 129 15.50 -4.62 -9.15
C PRO A 129 14.64 -4.96 -7.92
N ARG A 130 15.27 -4.97 -6.73
CA ARG A 130 14.57 -5.26 -5.47
C ARG A 130 13.58 -4.15 -5.16
N ILE A 131 12.30 -4.50 -5.12
CA ILE A 131 11.24 -3.60 -4.67
C ILE A 131 10.85 -4.03 -3.26
N VAL A 132 11.18 -3.19 -2.28
CA VAL A 132 10.84 -3.44 -0.87
C VAL A 132 9.41 -2.94 -0.63
N SER A 133 8.57 -3.82 -0.07
CA SER A 133 7.23 -3.49 0.39
C SER A 133 7.14 -3.66 1.91
N PRO A 134 7.05 -2.54 2.65
CA PRO A 134 6.72 -2.59 4.08
C PRO A 134 5.34 -3.21 4.30
N THR A 135 5.30 -4.28 5.09
CA THR A 135 4.10 -5.09 5.31
C THR A 135 3.86 -5.27 6.80
N LEU A 136 2.70 -4.82 7.28
CA LEU A 136 2.16 -5.15 8.59
C LEU A 136 1.74 -6.63 8.58
N MET A 137 2.43 -7.43 9.39
CA MET A 137 2.16 -8.84 9.58
C MET A 137 1.53 -9.08 10.95
N ILE A 138 0.31 -9.61 10.95
CA ILE A 138 -0.39 -10.07 12.15
C ILE A 138 -0.37 -11.60 12.14
N SER A 139 0.23 -12.20 13.16
CA SER A 139 0.27 -13.65 13.31
C SER A 139 -0.73 -14.10 14.36
N THR A 140 -1.45 -15.17 14.06
CA THR A 140 -2.42 -15.81 14.96
C THR A 140 -2.29 -17.32 14.93
N SER A 141 -2.59 -17.97 16.04
CA SER A 141 -2.65 -19.41 16.19
C SER A 141 -4.05 -19.98 15.88
N GLU A 142 -5.03 -19.11 15.62
CA GLU A 142 -6.40 -19.48 15.32
C GLU A 142 -6.53 -20.31 14.03
N GLN A 143 -7.53 -21.20 14.01
CA GLN A 143 -7.84 -22.01 12.83
C GLN A 143 -9.14 -21.57 12.14
N LYS A 144 -10.03 -20.89 12.87
CA LYS A 144 -11.28 -20.37 12.32
C LYS A 144 -11.00 -19.05 11.62
N THR A 145 -11.08 -19.04 10.30
CA THR A 145 -10.72 -17.87 9.48
C THR A 145 -11.91 -17.02 9.06
N SER A 146 -13.12 -17.32 9.55
CA SER A 146 -14.36 -16.66 9.13
C SER A 146 -14.39 -15.15 9.39
N SER A 147 -13.73 -14.66 10.45
CA SER A 147 -13.65 -13.22 10.78
C SER A 147 -12.37 -12.55 10.26
N TRP A 148 -11.42 -13.31 9.71
CA TRP A 148 -10.09 -12.79 9.36
C TRP A 148 -10.15 -11.76 8.24
N LYS A 149 -11.03 -11.96 7.27
CA LYS A 149 -11.20 -11.02 6.16
C LYS A 149 -11.71 -9.66 6.64
N ALA A 150 -12.70 -9.66 7.53
CA ALA A 150 -13.23 -8.44 8.12
C ALA A 150 -12.16 -7.71 8.94
N ALA A 151 -11.38 -8.43 9.75
CA ALA A 151 -10.26 -7.87 10.49
C ALA A 151 -9.19 -7.29 9.55
N ALA A 152 -8.82 -7.99 8.47
CA ALA A 152 -7.86 -7.52 7.48
C ALA A 152 -8.28 -6.21 6.81
N ILE A 153 -9.58 -6.05 6.51
CA ILE A 153 -10.13 -4.81 5.97
C ILE A 153 -10.04 -3.68 7.00
N GLU A 154 -10.34 -3.94 8.28
CA GLU A 154 -10.19 -2.92 9.34
C GLU A 154 -8.73 -2.50 9.55
N PHE A 155 -7.77 -3.41 9.46
CA PHE A 155 -6.35 -3.07 9.50
C PHE A 155 -5.95 -2.18 8.32
N HIS A 156 -6.42 -2.51 7.11
CA HIS A 156 -6.17 -1.68 5.93
C HIS A 156 -6.73 -0.27 6.10
N ASP A 157 -7.95 -0.17 6.62
CA ASP A 157 -8.58 1.11 6.90
C ASP A 157 -7.80 1.93 7.94
N LEU A 158 -7.30 1.27 8.99
CA LEU A 158 -6.42 1.91 9.98
C LEU A 158 -5.17 2.51 9.32
N VAL A 159 -4.44 1.72 8.52
CA VAL A 159 -3.16 2.17 7.92
C VAL A 159 -3.34 3.11 6.72
N SER A 160 -4.51 3.13 6.10
CA SER A 160 -4.77 3.95 4.90
C SER A 160 -5.43 5.28 5.22
N LYS A 161 -6.21 5.38 6.32
CA LYS A 161 -6.98 6.59 6.65
C LYS A 161 -6.24 7.52 7.60
N ASP A 162 -5.43 6.96 8.48
CA ASP A 162 -4.69 7.75 9.45
C ASP A 162 -3.33 8.15 8.87
N SER A 163 -3.12 9.46 8.73
CA SER A 163 -1.88 10.05 8.23
C SER A 163 -0.66 9.64 9.05
N TRP A 164 -0.85 9.22 10.30
CA TRP A 164 0.22 8.71 11.16
C TRP A 164 0.89 7.45 10.59
N PHE A 165 0.16 6.60 9.85
CA PHE A 165 0.68 5.36 9.29
C PHE A 165 1.13 5.47 7.82
N LEU A 166 1.08 6.67 7.24
CA LEU A 166 1.61 6.93 5.92
C LEU A 166 3.14 7.00 5.99
N LEU A 167 3.80 6.26 5.11
CA LEU A 167 5.24 6.31 4.97
C LEU A 167 5.65 7.66 4.37
N SER A 168 6.88 8.08 4.65
CA SER A 168 7.50 9.31 4.13
C SER A 168 7.47 9.45 2.59
N ASN A 169 7.35 8.33 1.86
CA ASN A 169 7.20 8.28 0.41
C ASN A 169 5.73 8.39 -0.09
N GLY A 170 4.77 8.57 0.82
CA GLY A 170 3.34 8.63 0.53
C GLY A 170 2.65 7.26 0.35
N ASN A 171 3.38 6.15 0.52
CA ASN A 171 2.81 4.81 0.41
C ASN A 171 2.22 4.34 1.74
N THR A 172 1.22 3.48 1.66
CA THR A 172 0.62 2.80 2.81
C THR A 172 1.32 1.47 3.08
N LEU A 173 1.27 1.01 4.34
CA LEU A 173 1.68 -0.35 4.69
C LEU A 173 0.79 -1.38 3.98
N SER A 174 1.41 -2.41 3.41
CA SER A 174 0.67 -3.62 3.03
C SER A 174 0.22 -4.36 4.29
N VAL A 175 -0.88 -5.13 4.23
CA VAL A 175 -1.42 -5.84 5.41
C VAL A 175 -1.57 -7.33 5.10
N GLU A 176 -1.10 -8.16 6.02
CA GLU A 176 -1.29 -9.61 5.98
C GLU A 176 -1.63 -10.15 7.38
N LEU A 177 -2.75 -10.87 7.50
CA LEU A 177 -3.11 -11.68 8.66
C LEU A 177 -2.86 -13.15 8.32
N ARG A 178 -2.14 -13.87 9.19
CA ARG A 178 -1.69 -15.23 8.87
C ARG A 178 -1.57 -16.16 10.07
N ASN A 179 -1.64 -17.47 9.84
CA ASN A 179 -1.25 -18.49 10.82
C ASN A 179 0.03 -19.22 10.40
N PRO A 180 1.19 -18.86 10.95
CA PRO A 180 2.48 -19.41 10.52
C PRO A 180 2.62 -20.92 10.75
N SER A 181 1.85 -21.52 11.69
CA SER A 181 1.89 -22.96 11.96
C SER A 181 1.15 -23.81 10.92
N LYS A 182 0.28 -23.18 10.11
CA LYS A 182 -0.55 -23.85 9.10
C LYS A 182 -0.11 -23.52 7.67
N ILE A 183 0.57 -22.40 7.48
CA ILE A 183 1.20 -22.04 6.20
C ILE A 183 2.30 -23.06 5.89
N GLY A 184 2.18 -23.80 4.80
CA GLY A 184 3.25 -24.70 4.33
C GLY A 184 3.44 -26.00 5.14
N ALA A 185 2.51 -26.40 6.00
CA ALA A 185 2.53 -27.71 6.67
C ALA A 185 2.46 -28.92 5.69
N SER A 186 2.31 -28.68 4.39
CA SER A 186 2.42 -29.70 3.34
C SER A 186 3.85 -29.96 2.86
N ASP A 187 4.82 -29.05 3.08
CA ASP A 187 6.14 -29.17 2.43
C ASP A 187 7.36 -29.06 3.36
N HIS A 188 7.25 -28.58 4.60
CA HIS A 188 8.42 -28.47 5.49
C HIS A 188 8.68 -29.70 6.37
N GLN A 189 7.78 -30.69 6.42
CA GLN A 189 8.03 -31.97 7.10
C GLN A 189 8.75 -33.03 6.25
N ARG A 190 9.01 -32.80 4.95
CA ARG A 190 9.75 -33.76 4.11
C ARG A 190 11.27 -33.58 4.13
N SER A 191 11.78 -32.43 4.54
CA SER A 191 13.24 -32.16 4.55
C SER A 191 13.94 -32.49 5.87
N ALA A 192 13.21 -32.91 6.91
CA ALA A 192 13.77 -33.31 8.21
C ALA A 192 13.80 -34.85 8.42
N ARG A 193 13.59 -35.65 7.36
CA ARG A 193 13.59 -37.12 7.39
C ARG A 193 14.47 -37.78 6.32
N ARG A 194 15.53 -37.12 5.87
CA ARG A 194 16.58 -37.77 5.07
C ARG A 194 17.94 -37.52 5.68
#